data_AF-A0A7C6B0M1-F1
#
_entry.id   AF-A0A7C6B0M1-F1
#
_cell.length_a   1.000
_cell.length_b   1.000
_cell.length_c   1.000
_cell.angle_alpha   90.00
_cell.angle_beta   90.00
_cell.angle_gamma   90.00
#
_symmetry.space_group_name_H-M   'P 1'
#
loop_
_entity.id
_entity.type
_entity.pdbx_description
1 polymer ?
#
loop_
_entity_poly.entity_id
_entity_poly.type
_entity_poly.pdbx_seq_one_letter_code
_entity_poly.pdbx_strand_id
1 'polypeptide(L)'
;MASLWGRFCWTRVLIAMVASAGLLLSATAGLAQTTGVYANRAVGGVLIDPSGVIQNAPRDSLAEMRQLWQSYHRELSGKLAQPAASRAISLRGLDDQLAAAVRSGQPVPEEVACLGGLTRIEYVLVYPDKKDIVLVGPAEPWRVHESGYPVGTQSGKPILLWMT
;
A
#
# COMPACT_ATOMS: atom_id res chain seq x y z
N MET A 1 2.07 -73.35 -8.70
CA MET A 1 0.83 -73.01 -7.95
C MET A 1 1.21 -72.06 -6.82
N ALA A 2 0.37 -71.04 -6.58
CA ALA A 2 0.43 -70.02 -5.51
C ALA A 2 1.56 -68.95 -5.66
N SER A 3 1.29 -67.79 -6.27
CA SER A 3 0.59 -66.59 -5.73
C SER A 3 1.56 -65.54 -5.19
N LEU A 4 2.04 -64.65 -6.07
CA LEU A 4 2.78 -63.42 -5.70
C LEU A 4 2.22 -62.22 -6.47
N TRP A 5 0.88 -62.08 -6.48
CA TRP A 5 0.15 -60.96 -7.08
C TRP A 5 -0.29 -59.89 -6.05
N GLY A 6 0.28 -59.89 -4.85
CA GLY A 6 -0.30 -59.18 -3.70
C GLY A 6 0.50 -58.03 -3.07
N ARG A 7 1.66 -57.61 -3.62
CA ARG A 7 2.54 -56.65 -2.90
C ARG A 7 2.96 -55.40 -3.67
N PHE A 8 2.51 -55.22 -4.92
CA PHE A 8 3.05 -54.17 -5.80
C PHE A 8 2.15 -52.94 -6.00
N CYS A 9 0.97 -52.88 -5.37
CA CYS A 9 0.02 -51.76 -5.59
C CYS A 9 0.08 -50.66 -4.51
N TRP A 10 0.58 -50.95 -3.31
CA TRP A 10 0.46 -50.00 -2.19
C TRP A 10 1.58 -48.96 -2.15
N THR A 11 2.79 -49.34 -2.53
CA THR A 11 3.96 -48.44 -2.51
C THR A 11 3.86 -47.33 -3.57
N ARG A 12 3.26 -47.62 -4.74
CA ARG A 12 3.07 -46.61 -5.80
C ARG A 12 1.96 -45.61 -5.47
N VAL A 13 0.91 -46.04 -4.76
CA VAL A 13 -0.17 -45.16 -4.26
C VAL A 13 0.33 -44.26 -3.13
N LEU A 14 1.17 -44.78 -2.23
CA LEU A 14 1.79 -43.98 -1.17
C LEU A 14 2.75 -42.91 -1.71
N ILE A 15 3.57 -43.23 -2.72
CA ILE A 15 4.45 -42.25 -3.36
C ILE A 15 3.65 -41.17 -4.11
N ALA A 16 2.54 -41.54 -4.76
CA ALA A 16 1.66 -40.59 -5.43
C ALA A 16 0.91 -39.66 -4.45
N MET A 17 0.52 -40.16 -3.26
CA MET A 17 -0.05 -39.30 -2.19
C MET A 17 0.98 -38.35 -1.60
N VAL A 18 2.22 -38.80 -1.38
CA VAL A 18 3.30 -37.93 -0.86
C VAL A 18 3.71 -36.87 -1.90
N ALA A 19 3.72 -37.21 -3.19
CA ALA A 19 3.98 -36.23 -4.26
C ALA A 19 2.84 -35.20 -4.39
N SER A 20 1.58 -35.64 -4.25
CA SER A 20 0.41 -34.75 -4.22
C SER A 20 0.38 -33.85 -2.98
N ALA A 21 0.77 -34.37 -1.82
CA ALA A 21 0.89 -33.60 -0.59
C ALA A 21 2.06 -32.60 -0.65
N GLY A 22 3.19 -32.98 -1.26
CA GLY A 22 4.33 -32.08 -1.49
C GLY A 22 4.01 -30.92 -2.43
N LEU A 23 3.16 -31.14 -3.45
CA LEU A 23 2.71 -30.07 -4.34
C LEU A 23 1.69 -29.14 -3.66
N LEU A 24 0.85 -29.65 -2.77
CA LEU A 24 -0.13 -28.85 -2.02
C LEU A 24 0.49 -28.03 -0.88
N LEU A 25 1.66 -28.43 -0.34
CA LEU A 25 2.41 -27.63 0.63
C LEU A 25 3.14 -26.42 0.01
N SER A 26 3.20 -26.30 -1.32
CA SER A 26 3.82 -25.14 -1.98
C SER A 26 2.82 -24.00 -2.26
N ALA A 27 1.55 -24.15 -1.88
CA ALA A 27 0.49 -23.20 -2.22
C ALA A 27 0.16 -22.18 -1.10
N THR A 28 0.82 -22.23 0.06
CA THR A 28 0.51 -21.32 1.17
C THR A 28 1.65 -20.35 1.43
N ALA A 29 1.69 -19.27 0.65
CA ALA A 29 2.00 -17.92 1.13
C ALA A 29 1.91 -16.93 -0.03
N GLY A 30 0.76 -16.88 -0.71
CA GLY A 30 0.28 -15.62 -1.23
C GLY A 30 -0.16 -14.76 -0.05
N LEU A 31 0.78 -14.41 0.85
CA LEU A 31 0.57 -13.27 1.73
C LEU A 31 0.41 -12.11 0.76
N ALA A 32 -0.82 -11.63 0.61
CA ALA A 32 -1.05 -10.24 0.29
C ALA A 32 -0.39 -9.45 1.42
N GLN A 33 0.94 -9.34 1.36
CA GLN A 33 1.67 -8.41 2.18
C GLN A 33 1.13 -7.06 1.71
N THR A 34 0.36 -6.43 2.57
CA THR A 34 0.04 -5.01 2.52
C THR A 34 1.37 -4.26 2.68
N THR A 35 2.22 -4.37 1.66
CA THR A 35 3.60 -3.88 1.61
C THR A 35 3.55 -2.47 1.12
N GLY A 36 3.00 -1.60 1.95
CA GLY A 36 2.97 -0.19 1.68
C GLY A 36 3.27 0.53 2.97
N VAL A 37 4.26 1.41 2.93
CA VAL A 37 4.47 2.48 3.92
C VAL A 37 3.14 3.23 4.22
N TYR A 38 2.21 3.16 3.27
CA TYR A 38 0.88 3.74 3.30
C TYR A 38 -0.18 2.92 4.06
N ALA A 39 0.06 1.65 4.43
CA ALA A 39 -0.98 0.76 4.99
C ALA A 39 -1.02 0.74 6.53
N ASN A 40 0.10 0.97 7.22
CA ASN A 40 0.16 0.95 8.68
C ASN A 40 0.58 2.32 9.21
N ARG A 41 -0.40 3.14 9.64
CA ARG A 41 -0.14 4.55 9.97
C ARG A 41 -0.16 4.78 11.48
N ALA A 42 1.00 5.16 12.01
CA ALA A 42 1.07 5.92 13.25
C ALA A 42 0.73 7.40 12.95
N VAL A 43 -0.55 7.77 12.93
CA VAL A 43 -0.95 9.18 12.80
C VAL A 43 -0.91 9.85 14.17
N GLY A 44 -0.19 10.96 14.30
CA GLY A 44 -0.13 11.73 15.55
C GLY A 44 0.46 10.98 16.76
N GLY A 45 1.28 9.95 16.54
CA GLY A 45 1.88 9.17 17.62
C GLY A 45 0.98 8.06 18.18
N VAL A 46 -0.09 7.69 17.47
CA VAL A 46 -0.99 6.59 17.83
C VAL A 46 -0.87 5.47 16.81
N LEU A 47 -0.52 4.26 17.25
CA LEU A 47 -0.48 3.04 16.43
C LEU A 47 -1.70 2.17 16.75
N ILE A 48 -2.30 1.59 15.72
CA ILE A 48 -3.36 0.58 15.85
C ILE A 48 -2.73 -0.76 15.49
N ASP A 49 -2.71 -1.70 16.43
CA ASP A 49 -2.20 -3.04 16.14
C ASP A 49 -3.22 -3.88 15.35
N PRO A 50 -2.82 -5.04 14.77
CA PRO A 50 -3.73 -5.90 14.02
C PRO A 50 -4.93 -6.43 14.83
N SER A 51 -4.89 -6.36 16.15
CA SER A 51 -6.03 -6.67 17.03
C SER A 51 -6.96 -5.47 17.29
N GLY A 52 -6.66 -4.32 16.71
CA GLY A 52 -7.46 -3.09 16.84
C GLY A 52 -7.22 -2.31 18.12
N VAL A 53 -6.17 -2.63 18.89
CA VAL A 53 -5.85 -1.91 20.13
C VAL A 53 -5.02 -0.66 19.81
N ILE A 54 -5.42 0.45 20.45
CA ILE A 54 -4.81 1.76 20.31
C ILE A 54 -3.64 1.87 21.30
N GLN A 55 -2.44 2.11 20.79
CA GLN A 55 -1.24 2.29 21.62
C GLN A 55 -0.49 3.55 21.21
N ASN A 56 0.26 4.16 22.15
CA ASN A 56 1.21 5.20 21.76
C ASN A 56 2.32 4.56 20.95
N ALA A 57 2.65 5.14 19.79
CA ALA A 57 3.68 4.61 18.92
C ALA A 57 5.06 4.73 19.61
N PRO A 58 5.75 3.61 19.89
CA PRO A 58 7.10 3.63 20.44
C PRO A 58 8.03 4.51 19.60
N ARG A 59 8.96 5.24 20.22
CA ARG A 59 9.88 6.13 19.48
C ARG A 59 10.68 5.39 18.41
N ASP A 60 11.02 4.14 18.66
CA ASP A 60 11.80 3.31 17.73
C ASP A 60 10.99 2.94 16.48
N SER A 61 9.69 2.64 16.62
CA SER A 61 8.84 2.36 15.45
C SER A 61 8.59 3.62 14.62
N LEU A 62 8.55 4.80 15.24
CA LEU A 62 8.48 6.07 14.52
C LEU A 62 9.77 6.37 13.74
N ALA A 63 10.93 6.00 14.28
CA ALA A 63 12.22 6.14 13.60
C ALA A 63 12.32 5.21 12.38
N GLU A 64 11.89 3.95 12.52
CA GLU A 64 11.84 2.98 11.43
C GLU A 64 10.89 3.44 10.31
N MET A 65 9.68 3.91 10.66
CA MET A 65 8.75 4.48 9.66
C MET A 65 9.33 5.69 8.96
N ARG A 66 10.01 6.58 9.68
CA ARG A 66 10.65 7.74 9.08
C ARG A 66 11.72 7.32 8.07
N GLN A 67 12.58 6.37 8.43
CA GLN A 67 13.62 5.83 7.53
C GLN A 67 12.99 5.16 6.29
N LEU A 68 11.90 4.42 6.48
CA LEU A 68 11.17 3.81 5.39
C LEU A 68 10.62 4.90 4.45
N TRP A 69 9.88 5.88 4.96
CA TRP A 69 9.39 6.99 4.14
C TRP A 69 10.52 7.73 3.40
N GLN A 70 11.65 7.97 4.07
CA GLN A 70 12.81 8.63 3.46
C GLN A 70 13.43 7.82 2.31
N SER A 71 13.40 6.49 2.38
CA SER A 71 13.93 5.64 1.31
C SER A 71 13.02 5.59 0.07
N TYR A 72 11.72 5.79 0.26
CA TYR A 72 10.74 5.92 -0.82
C TYR A 72 10.63 7.35 -1.36
N HIS A 73 11.00 8.36 -0.56
CA HIS A 73 10.85 9.76 -0.93
C HIS A 73 11.74 10.11 -2.11
N ARG A 74 11.14 10.66 -3.17
CA ARG A 74 11.84 11.21 -4.32
C ARG A 74 11.72 12.72 -4.35
N GLU A 75 12.73 13.36 -4.93
CA GLU A 75 12.67 14.80 -5.17
C GLU A 75 11.48 15.14 -6.06
N LEU A 76 10.58 15.96 -5.53
CA LEU A 76 9.40 16.41 -6.26
C LEU A 76 9.81 17.40 -7.33
N SER A 77 9.26 17.23 -8.53
CA SER A 77 9.56 18.09 -9.68
C SER A 77 8.29 18.68 -10.29
N GLY A 78 8.47 19.70 -11.13
CA GLY A 78 7.38 20.36 -11.85
C GLY A 78 6.30 20.93 -10.92
N LYS A 79 5.03 20.61 -11.20
CA LYS A 79 3.88 21.12 -10.43
C LYS A 79 3.84 20.60 -9.00
N LEU A 80 4.40 19.42 -8.72
CA LEU A 80 4.39 18.81 -7.38
C LEU A 80 5.37 19.49 -6.42
N ALA A 81 6.44 20.10 -6.97
CA ALA A 81 7.41 20.88 -6.22
C ALA A 81 6.88 22.24 -5.73
N GLN A 82 5.68 22.64 -6.16
CA GLN A 82 5.07 23.91 -5.82
C GLN A 82 3.74 23.73 -5.09
N PRO A 83 3.44 24.59 -4.10
CA PRO A 83 2.13 24.62 -3.48
C PRO A 83 1.07 25.03 -4.51
N ALA A 84 -0.14 24.51 -4.35
CA ALA A 84 -1.30 24.86 -5.15
C ALA A 84 -2.49 25.14 -4.24
N ALA A 85 -3.09 26.31 -4.37
CA ALA A 85 -4.31 26.66 -3.62
C ALA A 85 -5.49 25.74 -3.99
N SER A 86 -5.51 25.23 -5.22
CA SER A 86 -6.52 24.29 -5.70
C SER A 86 -5.88 23.29 -6.67
N ARG A 87 -5.75 22.03 -6.24
CA ARG A 87 -5.31 20.90 -7.05
C ARG A 87 -6.46 19.92 -7.19
N ALA A 88 -6.69 19.48 -8.42
CA ALA A 88 -7.72 18.52 -8.77
C ALA A 88 -7.10 17.14 -9.00
N ILE A 89 -7.61 16.11 -8.30
CA ILE A 89 -7.16 14.72 -8.39
C ILE A 89 -8.33 13.86 -8.85
N SER A 90 -8.22 13.27 -10.03
CA SER A 90 -9.17 12.30 -10.57
C SER A 90 -9.03 10.96 -9.86
N LEU A 91 -10.10 10.45 -9.27
CA LEU A 91 -10.10 9.14 -8.62
C LEU A 91 -10.02 8.00 -9.65
N ARG A 92 -10.62 8.17 -10.83
CA ARG A 92 -10.43 7.20 -11.91
C ARG A 92 -8.97 7.12 -12.34
N GLY A 93 -8.34 8.27 -12.62
CA GLY A 93 -6.95 8.30 -13.06
C GLY A 93 -5.97 7.80 -11.98
N LEU A 94 -6.35 7.94 -10.71
CA LEU A 94 -5.63 7.36 -9.60
C LEU A 94 -5.74 5.82 -9.59
N ASP A 95 -6.96 5.30 -9.74
CA ASP A 95 -7.24 3.87 -9.79
C ASP A 95 -6.55 3.19 -10.98
N ASP A 96 -6.55 3.83 -12.16
CA ASP A 96 -5.84 3.34 -13.34
C ASP A 96 -4.33 3.19 -13.10
N GLN A 97 -3.71 4.15 -12.40
CA GLN A 97 -2.29 4.11 -12.04
C GLN A 97 -2.00 3.03 -10.99
N LEU A 98 -2.89 2.88 -10.01
CA LEU A 98 -2.77 1.83 -9.01
C LEU A 98 -2.88 0.44 -9.65
N ALA A 99 -3.89 0.24 -10.51
CA ALA A 99 -4.08 -0.99 -11.27
C ALA A 99 -2.89 -1.29 -12.19
N ALA A 100 -2.24 -0.28 -12.76
CA ALA A 100 -1.01 -0.45 -13.53
C ALA A 100 0.17 -0.88 -12.64
N ALA A 101 0.36 -0.26 -11.48
CA ALA A 101 1.39 -0.64 -10.52
C ALA A 101 1.22 -2.09 -10.04
N VAL A 102 -0.01 -2.47 -9.67
CA VAL A 102 -0.35 -3.83 -9.24
C VAL A 102 -0.08 -4.85 -10.35
N ARG A 103 -0.54 -4.59 -11.58
CA ARG A 103 -0.32 -5.51 -12.72
C ARG A 103 1.15 -5.67 -13.09
N SER A 104 1.95 -4.62 -12.93
CA SER A 104 3.38 -4.64 -13.23
C SER A 104 4.25 -5.14 -12.08
N GLY A 105 3.66 -5.40 -10.90
CA GLY A 105 4.39 -5.74 -9.69
C GLY A 105 5.34 -4.63 -9.21
N GLN A 106 5.12 -3.39 -9.67
CA GLN A 106 5.92 -2.24 -9.30
C GLN A 106 5.32 -1.55 -8.07
N PRO A 107 6.15 -0.88 -7.24
CA PRO A 107 5.64 -0.09 -6.14
C PRO A 107 4.76 1.05 -6.66
N VAL A 108 3.73 1.39 -5.90
CA VAL A 108 2.86 2.53 -6.20
C VAL A 108 3.71 3.81 -6.19
N PRO A 109 3.63 4.66 -7.23
CA PRO A 109 4.35 5.93 -7.24
C PRO A 109 3.98 6.81 -6.03
N GLU A 110 4.96 7.49 -5.47
CA GLU A 110 4.78 8.30 -4.25
C GLU A 110 3.73 9.40 -4.46
N GLU A 111 3.71 10.02 -5.63
CA GLU A 111 2.75 11.05 -6.02
C GLU A 111 1.30 10.55 -6.06
N VAL A 112 1.10 9.27 -6.39
CA VAL A 112 -0.22 8.61 -6.37
C VAL A 112 -0.59 8.32 -4.92
N ALA A 113 0.34 7.74 -4.17
CA ALA A 113 0.10 7.34 -2.80
C ALA A 113 -0.12 8.55 -1.86
N CYS A 114 0.50 9.70 -2.15
CA CYS A 114 0.32 10.99 -1.47
C CYS A 114 -0.80 11.86 -2.06
N LEU A 115 -1.66 11.33 -2.96
CA LEU A 115 -2.75 12.05 -3.61
C LEU A 115 -2.35 13.42 -4.17
N GLY A 116 -1.17 13.49 -4.80
CA GLY A 116 -0.60 14.71 -5.33
C GLY A 116 -0.39 15.81 -4.28
N GLY A 117 -0.17 15.46 -3.01
CA GLY A 117 0.10 16.40 -1.93
C GLY A 117 -1.13 17.12 -1.38
N LEU A 118 -2.35 16.64 -1.65
CA LEU A 118 -3.57 17.22 -1.08
C LEU A 118 -3.49 17.20 0.45
N THR A 119 -3.72 18.35 1.08
CA THR A 119 -3.75 18.48 2.55
C THR A 119 -5.17 18.41 3.10
N ARG A 120 -6.17 18.74 2.28
CA ARG A 120 -7.59 18.70 2.61
C ARG A 120 -8.43 18.65 1.34
N ILE A 121 -9.60 18.02 1.42
CA ILE A 121 -10.63 18.07 0.37
C ILE A 121 -11.58 19.23 0.70
N GLU A 122 -11.73 20.16 -0.24
CA GLU A 122 -12.67 21.28 -0.13
C GLU A 122 -13.90 21.05 -1.01
N TYR A 123 -13.70 20.43 -2.18
CA TYR A 123 -14.78 20.10 -3.09
C TYR A 123 -14.62 18.67 -3.63
N VAL A 124 -15.77 18.07 -3.92
CA VAL A 124 -15.86 16.81 -4.66
C VAL A 124 -16.70 17.10 -5.91
N LEU A 125 -16.07 16.99 -7.07
CA LEU A 125 -16.72 17.22 -8.35
C LEU A 125 -17.06 15.87 -8.98
N VAL A 126 -18.32 15.68 -9.34
CA VAL A 126 -18.79 14.45 -10.00
C VAL A 126 -19.00 14.75 -11.49
N TYR A 127 -18.38 13.96 -12.35
CA TYR A 127 -18.52 14.04 -13.80
C TYR A 127 -19.13 12.72 -14.33
N PRO A 128 -20.47 12.61 -14.40
CA PRO A 128 -21.15 11.38 -14.81
C PRO A 128 -20.79 10.92 -16.23
N ASP A 129 -20.74 11.85 -17.19
CA ASP A 129 -20.40 11.55 -18.59
C ASP A 129 -19.00 10.98 -18.70
N LYS A 130 -18.10 11.49 -17.86
CA LYS A 130 -16.73 11.02 -17.75
C LYS A 130 -16.59 9.91 -16.74
N LYS A 131 -17.67 9.38 -16.13
CA LYS A 131 -17.74 8.51 -14.94
C LYS A 131 -16.56 8.67 -13.97
N ASP A 132 -16.33 9.90 -13.54
CA ASP A 132 -15.18 10.26 -12.71
C ASP A 132 -15.61 11.11 -11.52
N ILE A 133 -14.87 10.97 -10.43
CA ILE A 133 -14.98 11.77 -9.23
C ILE A 133 -13.64 12.47 -9.04
N VAL A 134 -13.67 13.79 -8.92
CA VAL A 134 -12.47 14.62 -8.79
C VAL A 134 -12.47 15.28 -7.42
N LEU A 135 -11.43 14.97 -6.64
CA LEU A 135 -11.17 15.62 -5.35
C LEU A 135 -10.43 16.93 -5.59
N VAL A 136 -10.86 18.01 -4.97
CA VAL A 136 -10.27 19.34 -5.13
C VAL A 136 -9.97 19.97 -3.78
N GLY A 137 -8.78 20.55 -3.65
CA GLY A 137 -8.41 21.32 -2.47
C GLY A 137 -6.95 21.79 -2.49
N PRO A 138 -6.47 22.39 -1.40
CA PRO A 138 -5.11 22.87 -1.28
C PRO A 138 -4.12 21.70 -1.23
N ALA A 139 -3.04 21.83 -1.98
CA ALA A 139 -1.96 20.85 -2.04
C ALA A 139 -0.59 21.49 -1.86
N GLU A 140 0.32 20.75 -1.25
CA GLU A 140 1.68 21.19 -0.97
C GLU A 140 2.69 20.13 -1.39
N PRO A 141 3.94 20.51 -1.68
CA PRO A 141 5.05 19.57 -1.61
C PRO A 141 5.10 18.96 -0.20
N TRP A 142 5.60 17.74 -0.07
CA TRP A 142 5.60 17.05 1.22
C TRP A 142 6.99 16.64 1.67
N ARG A 143 7.13 16.49 2.99
CA ARG A 143 8.31 15.96 3.67
C ARG A 143 7.88 14.98 4.77
N VAL A 144 8.78 14.11 5.19
CA VAL A 144 8.53 13.20 6.30
C VAL A 144 8.64 13.96 7.63
N HIS A 145 7.57 13.95 8.43
CA HIS A 145 7.57 14.48 9.79
C HIS A 145 8.40 13.60 10.73
N GLU A 146 8.80 14.14 11.89
CA GLU A 146 9.53 13.37 12.90
C GLU A 146 8.72 12.15 13.41
N SER A 147 7.40 12.29 13.41
CA SER A 147 6.48 11.22 13.77
C SER A 147 6.25 10.19 12.64
N GLY A 148 7.06 10.18 11.58
CA GLY A 148 7.06 9.11 10.58
C GLY A 148 5.87 9.13 9.61
N TYR A 149 5.28 10.30 9.35
CA TYR A 149 4.23 10.47 8.34
C TYR A 149 4.48 11.71 7.47
N PRO A 150 4.01 11.75 6.21
CA PRO A 150 4.23 12.89 5.32
C PRO A 150 3.34 14.08 5.68
N VAL A 151 3.95 15.27 5.66
CA VAL A 151 3.31 16.56 5.93
C VAL A 151 3.67 17.57 4.85
N GLY A 152 2.78 18.53 4.62
CA GLY A 152 3.03 19.68 3.76
C GLY A 152 4.25 20.48 4.24
N THR A 153 5.11 20.88 3.29
CA THR A 153 6.35 21.59 3.59
C THR A 153 6.12 23.00 4.13
N GLN A 154 4.99 23.63 3.81
CA GLN A 154 4.68 25.00 4.25
C GLN A 154 3.83 25.00 5.52
N SER A 155 2.72 24.26 5.52
CA SER A 155 1.77 24.31 6.63
C SER A 155 2.05 23.29 7.74
N GLY A 156 2.86 22.27 7.47
CA GLY A 156 3.05 21.13 8.38
C GLY A 156 1.81 20.26 8.54
N LYS A 157 0.76 20.48 7.74
CA LYS A 157 -0.47 19.68 7.79
C LYS A 157 -0.24 18.28 7.22
N PRO A 158 -0.91 17.25 7.74
CA PRO A 158 -0.88 15.92 7.15
C PRO A 158 -1.28 15.94 5.68
N ILE A 159 -0.58 15.16 4.87
CA ILE A 159 -0.93 14.91 3.47
C ILE A 159 -1.91 13.74 3.43
N LEU A 160 -2.93 13.85 2.57
CA LEU A 160 -3.89 12.77 2.36
C LEU A 160 -3.20 11.64 1.61
N LEU A 161 -3.42 10.43 2.11
CA LEU A 161 -2.78 9.24 1.60
C LEU A 161 -3.83 8.24 1.11
N TRP A 162 -3.55 7.58 -0.01
CA TRP A 162 -4.38 6.49 -0.52
C TRP A 162 -4.44 5.32 0.47
N MET A 163 -5.60 4.67 0.61
CA MET A 163 -5.79 3.52 1.51
C MET A 163 -6.17 2.30 0.66
N THR A 164 -5.38 1.23 0.78
CA THR A 164 -5.69 -0.12 0.27
C THR A 164 -6.14 -1.01 1.41
#